data_AF-A0A165UJQ7-F1
#
_entry.id   AF-A0A165UJQ7-F1
#
_cell.length_a   1.000
_cell.length_b   1.000
_cell.length_c   1.000
_cell.angle_alpha   90.00
_cell.angle_beta   90.00
_cell.angle_gamma   90.00
#
_symmetry.space_group_name_H-M   'P 1'
#
loop_
_entity.id
_entity.type
_entity.pdbx_description
1 polymer ?
#
loop_
_entity_poly.entity_id
_entity_poly.type
_entity_poly.pdbx_seq_one_letter_code
_entity_poly.pdbx_strand_id
1 'polypeptide(L)'
;MADFSDISNWRQEFYEFNERDDEETKEFYDKLLTVIPPMIPVSQVLEFMEVLFQHDELREAVKKGCEWDKVLIAHGNELPDMSNCPYEATQTRHDFFHYFCWKSEYEPVSEAFLGAGVQTLCQVLEGKLLNVQAPETRDFLLKEYSNFICK
;
A
#
# COMPACT_ATOMS: atom_id res chain seq x y z
N MET A 1 6.98 14.40 -8.88
CA MET A 1 6.78 12.99 -8.45
C MET A 1 8.03 12.61 -7.69
N ALA A 2 7.89 12.03 -6.51
CA ALA A 2 9.04 11.64 -5.70
C ALA A 2 9.87 10.59 -6.44
N ASP A 3 11.18 10.60 -6.20
CA ASP A 3 12.09 9.59 -6.72
C ASP A 3 12.21 8.47 -5.70
N PHE A 4 11.74 7.28 -6.07
CA PHE A 4 11.82 6.06 -5.27
C PHE A 4 12.82 5.05 -5.84
N SER A 5 13.75 5.48 -6.70
CA SER A 5 14.80 4.60 -7.21
C SER A 5 15.77 4.13 -6.12
N ASP A 6 16.01 4.97 -5.11
CA ASP A 6 16.72 4.64 -3.89
C ASP A 6 15.86 5.00 -2.67
N ILE A 7 15.47 3.97 -1.93
CA ILE A 7 14.69 4.11 -0.70
C ILE A 7 15.46 3.62 0.51
N SER A 8 16.79 3.40 0.46
CA SER A 8 17.52 2.73 1.55
C SER A 8 17.30 3.35 2.94
N ASN A 9 16.99 4.66 2.98
CA ASN A 9 16.79 5.43 4.22
C ASN A 9 15.30 5.73 4.51
N TRP A 10 14.35 5.15 3.77
CA TRP A 10 12.92 5.49 3.86
C TRP A 10 12.36 5.37 5.29
N ARG A 11 12.80 4.35 6.04
CA ARG A 11 12.37 4.13 7.43
C ARG A 11 12.82 5.27 8.34
N GLN A 12 14.09 5.67 8.22
CA GLN A 12 14.64 6.75 9.02
C GLN A 12 13.92 8.06 8.70
N GLU A 13 13.77 8.38 7.41
CA GLU A 13 13.03 9.58 6.99
C GLU A 13 11.60 9.58 7.50
N PHE A 14 10.91 8.44 7.41
CA PHE A 14 9.53 8.32 7.88
C PHE A 14 9.43 8.46 9.40
N TYR A 15 10.30 7.83 10.18
CA TYR A 15 10.27 7.94 11.64
C TYR A 15 10.64 9.35 12.10
N GLU A 16 11.62 9.99 11.47
CA GLU A 16 11.93 11.40 11.71
C GLU A 16 10.77 12.32 11.34
N PHE A 17 10.00 12.02 10.30
CA PHE A 17 8.78 12.74 9.97
C PHE A 17 7.68 12.50 11.02
N ASN A 18 7.44 11.24 11.39
CA ASN A 18 6.40 10.84 12.32
C ASN A 18 6.60 11.38 13.75
N GLU A 19 7.84 11.67 14.14
CA GLU A 19 8.16 12.25 15.45
C GLU A 19 8.09 13.78 15.49
N ARG A 20 7.90 14.46 14.35
CA ARG A 20 7.79 15.92 14.30
C ARG A 20 6.48 16.40 14.93
N ASP A 21 6.59 17.48 15.69
CA ASP A 21 5.44 18.24 16.18
C ASP A 21 5.33 19.57 15.41
N ASP A 22 5.10 19.47 14.10
CA ASP A 22 4.93 20.62 13.20
C ASP A 22 3.62 20.55 12.40
N GLU A 23 3.30 21.64 11.70
CA GLU A 23 2.05 21.79 10.96
C GLU A 23 1.97 20.82 9.78
N GLU A 24 3.07 20.59 9.06
CA GLU A 24 3.13 19.68 7.92
C GLU A 24 2.73 18.25 8.35
N THR A 25 3.28 17.79 9.46
CA THR A 25 2.99 16.45 10.01
C THR A 25 1.55 16.34 10.47
N LYS A 26 1.01 17.39 11.11
CA LYS A 26 -0.40 17.45 11.54
C LYS A 26 -1.36 17.44 10.36
N GLU A 27 -1.12 18.27 9.35
CA GLU A 27 -1.94 18.34 8.14
C GLU A 27 -1.96 16.99 7.41
N PHE A 28 -0.83 16.29 7.32
CA PHE A 28 -0.77 14.95 6.73
C PHE A 28 -1.66 13.95 7.48
N TYR A 29 -1.58 13.91 8.82
CA TYR A 29 -2.39 13.00 9.63
C TYR A 29 -3.88 13.41 9.69
N ASP A 30 -4.21 14.69 9.60
CA ASP A 30 -5.59 15.14 9.50
C ASP A 30 -6.26 14.62 8.21
N LYS A 31 -5.52 14.56 7.10
CA LYS A 31 -6.02 13.97 5.85
C LYS A 31 -6.36 12.48 6.02
N LEU A 32 -5.53 11.71 6.74
CA LEU A 32 -5.78 10.29 7.04
C LEU A 32 -7.08 10.07 7.83
N LEU A 33 -7.49 11.04 8.66
CA LEU A 33 -8.70 10.96 9.49
C LEU A 33 -9.98 11.40 8.76
N THR A 34 -9.88 11.74 7.46
CA THR A 34 -11.03 12.20 6.67
C THR A 34 -12.08 11.09 6.52
N VAL A 35 -13.31 11.36 6.96
CA VAL A 35 -14.43 10.39 6.97
C VAL A 35 -14.81 9.89 5.57
N ILE A 36 -14.68 10.75 4.57
CA ILE A 36 -14.94 10.42 3.16
C ILE A 36 -13.69 10.82 2.37
N PRO A 37 -12.74 9.90 2.16
CA PRO A 37 -11.53 10.22 1.41
C PRO A 37 -11.87 10.52 -0.06
N PRO A 38 -11.05 11.34 -0.74
CA PRO A 38 -11.21 11.57 -2.18
C PRO A 38 -10.93 10.29 -2.97
N MET A 39 -11.43 10.23 -4.22
CA MET A 39 -10.93 9.24 -5.17
C MET A 39 -9.55 9.66 -5.67
N ILE A 40 -8.65 8.70 -5.88
CA ILE A 40 -7.31 8.95 -6.43
C ILE A 40 -7.13 8.36 -7.84
N PRO A 41 -6.29 8.96 -8.69
CA PRO A 41 -5.99 8.41 -10.00
C PRO A 41 -5.35 7.01 -9.93
N VAL A 42 -5.74 6.12 -10.84
CA VAL A 42 -5.18 4.76 -10.94
C VAL A 42 -3.66 4.78 -11.14
N SER A 43 -3.11 5.83 -11.75
CA SER A 43 -1.66 6.00 -11.91
C SER A 43 -0.92 6.06 -10.57
N GLN A 44 -1.52 6.67 -9.54
CA GLN A 44 -0.89 6.76 -8.21
C GLN A 44 -0.82 5.38 -7.54
N VAL A 45 -1.87 4.58 -7.71
CA VAL A 45 -1.91 3.21 -7.17
C VAL A 45 -0.92 2.31 -7.92
N LEU A 46 -0.83 2.43 -9.25
CA LEU A 46 0.15 1.70 -10.06
C LEU A 46 1.59 2.08 -9.72
N GLU A 47 1.86 3.35 -9.46
CA GLU A 47 3.17 3.82 -8.99
C GLU A 47 3.52 3.20 -7.63
N PHE A 48 2.61 3.24 -6.67
CA PHE A 48 2.81 2.61 -5.36
C PHE A 48 3.10 1.10 -5.50
N MET A 49 2.31 0.39 -6.31
CA MET A 49 2.52 -1.03 -6.60
C MET A 49 3.89 -1.31 -7.22
N GLU A 50 4.34 -0.44 -8.14
CA GLU A 50 5.63 -0.57 -8.80
C GLU A 50 6.77 -0.44 -7.77
N VAL A 51 6.71 0.55 -6.88
CA VAL A 51 7.72 0.74 -5.84
C VAL A 51 7.75 -0.44 -4.88
N LEU A 52 6.58 -0.92 -4.42
CA LEU A 52 6.50 -2.14 -3.61
C LEU A 52 7.08 -3.36 -4.33
N PHE A 53 6.89 -3.46 -5.65
CA PHE A 53 7.36 -4.59 -6.43
C PHE A 53 8.87 -4.55 -6.70
N GLN A 54 9.45 -3.36 -6.87
CA GLN A 54 10.86 -3.20 -7.24
C GLN A 54 11.82 -3.43 -6.06
N HIS A 55 11.41 -3.09 -4.84
CA HIS A 55 12.26 -3.14 -3.65
C HIS A 55 12.04 -4.43 -2.86
N ASP A 56 13.11 -5.20 -2.62
CA ASP A 56 13.04 -6.55 -2.05
C ASP A 56 12.37 -6.58 -0.66
N GLU A 57 12.71 -5.64 0.22
CA GLU A 57 12.09 -5.55 1.55
C GLU A 57 10.56 -5.41 1.46
N LEU A 58 10.09 -4.48 0.61
CA LEU A 58 8.68 -4.18 0.44
C LEU A 58 7.96 -5.33 -0.27
N ARG A 59 8.58 -5.92 -1.28
CA ARG A 59 8.06 -7.07 -2.02
C ARG A 59 7.86 -8.27 -1.10
N GLU A 60 8.84 -8.55 -0.24
CA GLU A 60 8.74 -9.63 0.75
C GLU A 60 7.67 -9.32 1.82
N ALA A 61 7.54 -8.06 2.24
CA ALA A 61 6.45 -7.67 3.13
C ALA A 61 5.07 -7.88 2.50
N VAL A 62 4.91 -7.59 1.21
CA VAL A 62 3.67 -7.88 0.46
C VAL A 62 3.42 -9.39 0.40
N LYS A 63 4.42 -10.21 0.00
CA LYS A 63 4.27 -11.67 -0.08
C LYS A 63 3.80 -12.29 1.23
N LYS A 64 4.43 -11.93 2.36
CA LYS A 64 4.03 -12.40 3.69
C LYS A 64 2.58 -12.03 4.02
N GLY A 65 2.16 -10.82 3.64
CA GLY A 65 0.77 -10.39 3.73
C GLY A 65 -0.17 -11.26 2.91
N CYS A 66 0.14 -11.48 1.64
CA CYS A 66 -0.68 -12.32 0.75
C CYS A 66 -0.80 -13.77 1.26
N GLU A 67 0.28 -14.31 1.83
CA GLU A 67 0.27 -15.65 2.45
C GLU A 67 -0.64 -15.68 3.69
N TRP A 68 -0.57 -14.64 4.52
CA TRP A 68 -1.44 -14.52 5.69
C TRP A 68 -2.91 -14.34 5.30
N ASP A 69 -3.22 -13.58 4.26
CA ASP A 69 -4.58 -13.42 3.74
C ASP A 69 -5.17 -14.77 3.31
N LYS A 70 -4.37 -15.67 2.71
CA LYS A 70 -4.81 -17.04 2.40
C LYS A 70 -5.16 -17.84 3.65
N VAL A 71 -4.36 -17.69 4.71
CA VAL A 71 -4.63 -18.33 6.00
C VAL A 71 -5.95 -17.82 6.56
N LEU A 72 -6.18 -16.50 6.57
CA LEU A 72 -7.43 -15.90 7.02
C LEU A 72 -8.63 -16.40 6.20
N ILE A 73 -8.54 -16.38 4.88
CA ILE A 73 -9.60 -16.86 3.98
C ILE A 73 -9.92 -18.34 4.24
N ALA A 74 -8.89 -19.18 4.45
CA ALA A 74 -9.09 -20.60 4.73
C ALA A 74 -9.77 -20.87 6.08
N HIS A 75 -9.63 -19.97 7.07
CA HIS A 75 -10.29 -20.07 8.37
C HIS A 75 -11.69 -19.42 8.39
N GLY A 76 -12.06 -18.67 7.36
CA GLY A 76 -13.38 -18.06 7.24
C GLY A 76 -13.68 -17.07 8.37
N ASN A 77 -14.68 -17.37 9.20
CA ASN A 77 -15.08 -16.52 10.32
C ASN A 77 -14.36 -16.85 11.63
N GLU A 78 -13.53 -17.90 11.65
CA GLU A 78 -12.76 -18.28 12.83
C GLU A 78 -11.41 -17.55 12.83
N LEU A 79 -10.91 -17.21 14.02
CA LEU A 79 -9.58 -16.62 14.15
C LEU A 79 -8.52 -17.72 13.97
N PRO A 80 -7.58 -17.58 13.02
CA PRO A 80 -6.45 -18.48 12.92
C PRO A 80 -5.49 -18.29 14.10
N ASP A 81 -4.51 -19.19 14.22
CA ASP A 81 -3.40 -18.99 15.14
C ASP A 81 -2.59 -17.74 14.76
N MET A 82 -2.72 -16.71 15.58
CA MET A 82 -2.07 -15.41 15.39
C MET A 82 -0.56 -15.44 15.63
N SER A 83 0.01 -16.55 16.12
CA SER A 83 1.46 -16.70 16.31
C SER A 83 2.26 -16.54 15.01
N ASN A 84 1.65 -16.88 13.87
CA ASN A 84 2.23 -16.75 12.53
C ASN A 84 1.80 -15.47 11.80
N CYS A 85 1.08 -14.57 12.47
CA CYS A 85 0.70 -13.29 11.88
C CYS A 85 1.95 -12.47 11.55
N PRO A 86 2.14 -11.99 10.31
CA PRO A 86 3.35 -11.30 9.89
C PRO A 86 3.30 -9.82 10.30
N TYR A 87 3.29 -9.56 11.62
CA TYR A 87 3.14 -8.22 12.20
C TYR A 87 4.15 -7.21 11.62
N GLU A 88 5.42 -7.58 11.56
CA GLU A 88 6.48 -6.72 10.99
C GLU A 88 6.24 -6.38 9.52
N ALA A 89 5.73 -7.34 8.73
CA ALA A 89 5.41 -7.10 7.32
C ALA A 89 4.23 -6.15 7.18
N THR A 90 3.19 -6.32 8.01
CA THR A 90 2.04 -5.42 8.04
C THR A 90 2.45 -4.01 8.44
N GLN A 91 3.27 -3.87 9.48
CA GLN A 91 3.81 -2.56 9.89
C GLN A 91 4.65 -1.95 8.77
N THR A 92 5.53 -2.73 8.13
CA THR A 92 6.34 -2.26 7.00
C THR A 92 5.50 -1.70 5.87
N ARG A 93 4.40 -2.37 5.49
CA ARG A 93 3.49 -1.88 4.44
C ARG A 93 2.79 -0.58 4.85
N HIS A 94 2.35 -0.46 6.11
CA HIS A 94 1.68 0.73 6.61
C HIS A 94 2.63 1.93 6.71
N ASP A 95 3.82 1.73 7.30
CA ASP A 95 4.85 2.76 7.41
C ASP A 95 5.25 3.24 6.01
N PHE A 96 5.45 2.31 5.07
CA PHE A 96 5.81 2.67 3.70
C PHE A 96 4.68 3.37 2.96
N PHE A 97 3.42 2.99 3.18
CA PHE A 97 2.26 3.72 2.63
C PHE A 97 2.25 5.18 3.07
N HIS A 98 2.43 5.45 4.36
CA HIS A 98 2.48 6.82 4.86
C HIS A 98 3.67 7.58 4.28
N TYR A 99 4.85 6.97 4.28
CA TYR A 99 6.04 7.55 3.66
C TYR A 99 5.82 7.89 2.18
N PHE A 100 5.28 6.95 1.41
CA PHE A 100 5.02 7.13 -0.02
C PHE A 100 4.06 8.30 -0.27
N CYS A 101 2.93 8.34 0.45
CA CYS A 101 1.96 9.42 0.31
C CYS A 101 2.54 10.78 0.72
N TRP A 102 3.30 10.83 1.82
CA TRP A 102 3.97 12.06 2.25
C TRP A 102 4.97 12.55 1.20
N LYS A 103 5.91 11.70 0.77
CA LYS A 103 6.95 12.08 -0.19
C LYS A 103 6.39 12.48 -1.55
N SER A 104 5.30 11.84 -1.99
CA SER A 104 4.65 12.14 -3.26
C SER A 104 3.62 13.27 -3.17
N GLU A 105 3.37 13.82 -1.98
CA GLU A 105 2.29 14.78 -1.70
C GLU A 105 0.90 14.27 -2.14
N TYR A 106 0.68 12.95 -2.01
CA TYR A 106 -0.57 12.29 -2.39
C TYR A 106 -1.54 12.26 -1.22
N GLU A 107 -2.83 12.26 -1.57
CA GLU A 107 -3.90 12.04 -0.60
C GLU A 107 -3.77 10.61 -0.03
N PRO A 108 -3.65 10.44 1.30
CA PRO A 108 -3.34 9.15 1.91
C PRO A 108 -4.60 8.27 2.04
N VAL A 109 -5.10 7.79 0.89
CA VAL A 109 -6.33 6.97 0.81
C VAL A 109 -5.99 5.48 1.00
N SER A 110 -6.05 5.01 2.25
CA SER A 110 -5.68 3.64 2.65
C SER A 110 -6.39 2.56 1.82
N GLU A 111 -7.70 2.71 1.56
CA GLU A 111 -8.48 1.76 0.76
C GLU A 111 -7.98 1.64 -0.69
N ALA A 112 -7.42 2.71 -1.26
CA ALA A 112 -6.87 2.69 -2.60
C ALA A 112 -5.45 2.10 -2.63
N PHE A 113 -4.57 2.49 -1.70
CA PHE A 113 -3.18 2.03 -1.70
C PHE A 113 -3.01 0.65 -1.04
N LEU A 114 -3.41 0.52 0.23
CA LEU A 114 -3.31 -0.73 0.99
C LEU A 114 -4.41 -1.72 0.62
N GLY A 115 -5.64 -1.24 0.43
CA GLY A 115 -6.75 -2.09 -0.02
C GLY A 115 -6.55 -2.55 -1.46
N ALA A 116 -6.66 -1.64 -2.43
CA ALA A 116 -6.60 -2.01 -3.84
C ALA A 116 -5.19 -2.34 -4.34
N GLY A 117 -4.20 -1.49 -4.04
CA GLY A 117 -2.83 -1.64 -4.53
C GLY A 117 -2.16 -2.92 -4.05
N VAL A 118 -2.10 -3.17 -2.74
CA VAL A 118 -1.45 -4.38 -2.19
C VAL A 118 -2.18 -5.66 -2.62
N GLN A 119 -3.52 -5.68 -2.60
CA GLN A 119 -4.27 -6.87 -3.03
C GLN A 119 -4.11 -7.15 -4.53
N THR A 120 -4.03 -6.11 -5.36
CA THR A 120 -3.76 -6.28 -6.80
C THR A 120 -2.33 -6.74 -7.02
N LEU A 121 -1.37 -6.22 -6.25
CA LEU A 121 0.02 -6.68 -6.30
C LEU A 121 0.17 -8.14 -5.86
N CYS A 122 -0.61 -8.62 -4.90
CA CYS A 122 -0.70 -10.05 -4.57
C CYS A 122 -1.08 -10.89 -5.79
N GLN A 123 -2.05 -10.45 -6.59
CA GLN A 123 -2.45 -11.16 -7.81
C GLN A 123 -1.35 -11.15 -8.90
N VAL A 124 -0.57 -10.07 -9.00
CA VAL A 124 0.62 -10.03 -9.86
C VAL A 124 1.68 -11.03 -9.38
N LEU A 125 1.98 -11.04 -8.08
CA LEU A 125 2.98 -11.95 -7.48
C LEU A 125 2.58 -13.43 -7.59
N GLU A 126 1.27 -13.72 -7.62
CA GLU A 126 0.72 -15.06 -7.86
C GLU A 126 0.64 -15.45 -9.33
N GLY A 127 0.99 -14.55 -10.26
CA GLY A 127 0.90 -14.78 -11.70
C GLY A 127 -0.54 -14.80 -12.25
N LYS A 128 -1.52 -14.30 -11.49
CA LYS A 128 -2.91 -14.11 -11.97
C LYS A 128 -3.03 -12.87 -12.88
N LEU A 129 -2.21 -11.85 -12.62
CA LEU A 129 -2.03 -10.68 -13.47
C LEU A 129 -0.59 -10.68 -14.01
N LEU A 130 -0.41 -10.19 -15.24
CA LEU A 130 0.86 -10.32 -15.96
C LEU A 130 2.01 -9.53 -15.31
N ASN A 131 1.79 -8.25 -15.02
CA ASN A 131 2.71 -7.36 -14.31
C ASN A 131 1.96 -6.10 -13.86
N VAL A 132 2.61 -5.25 -13.06
CA VAL A 132 2.02 -4.02 -12.52
C VAL A 132 1.54 -3.07 -13.64
N GLN A 133 2.36 -2.86 -14.68
CA GLN A 133 2.09 -1.90 -15.76
C GLN A 133 1.16 -2.44 -16.86
N ALA A 134 0.67 -3.68 -16.74
CA ALA A 134 -0.17 -4.29 -17.75
C ALA A 134 -1.54 -3.57 -17.82
N PRO A 135 -2.11 -3.34 -19.03
CA PRO A 135 -3.44 -2.76 -19.19
C PRO A 135 -4.52 -3.51 -18.38
N GLU A 136 -4.41 -4.83 -18.29
CA GLU A 136 -5.31 -5.69 -17.53
C GLU A 136 -5.28 -5.38 -16.03
N THR A 137 -4.11 -5.04 -15.47
CA THR A 137 -3.95 -4.64 -14.07
C THR A 137 -4.63 -3.30 -13.81
N ARG A 138 -4.48 -2.34 -14.73
CA ARG A 138 -5.16 -1.04 -14.67
C ARG A 138 -6.69 -1.20 -14.74
N ASP A 139 -7.17 -2.00 -15.68
CA ASP A 139 -8.61 -2.23 -15.87
C ASP A 139 -9.22 -2.97 -14.68
N PHE A 140 -8.48 -3.91 -14.08
CA PHE A 140 -8.87 -4.57 -12.84
C PHE A 140 -9.06 -3.56 -11.70
N LEU A 141 -8.08 -2.67 -11.46
CA LEU A 141 -8.17 -1.63 -10.43
C LEU A 141 -9.38 -0.72 -10.63
N LEU A 142 -9.58 -0.22 -11.86
CA LEU A 142 -10.69 0.68 -12.19
C LEU A 142 -12.06 0.02 -12.05
N LYS A 143 -12.15 -1.29 -12.25
CA LYS A 143 -13.41 -2.03 -12.19
C LYS A 143 -13.77 -2.44 -10.76
N GLU A 144 -12.83 -3.04 -10.04
CA GLU A 144 -13.10 -3.63 -8.72
C GLU A 144 -13.04 -2.58 -7.58
N TYR A 145 -12.33 -1.46 -7.79
CA TYR A 145 -12.11 -0.44 -6.77
C TYR A 145 -12.58 0.96 -7.21
N SER A 146 -13.61 1.03 -8.07
CA SER A 146 -14.15 2.29 -8.63
C SER A 146 -14.66 3.30 -7.61
N ASN A 147 -14.87 2.88 -6.35
CA ASN A 147 -15.30 3.75 -5.26
C ASN A 147 -14.15 4.59 -4.68
N PHE A 148 -12.90 4.19 -4.93
CA PHE A 148 -11.70 4.83 -4.41
C PHE A 148 -10.72 5.24 -5.51
N ILE A 149 -10.83 4.63 -6.69
CA ILE A 149 -9.90 4.83 -7.80
C ILE A 149 -10.64 5.39 -9.02
N CYS A 150 -10.07 6.45 -9.60
CA CYS A 150 -10.53 7.05 -10.84
C CYS A 150 -9.49 6.93 -11.97
N LYS A 151 -9.88 7.31 -13.19
CA LYS A 151 -9.09 7.11 -14.41
C LYS A 151 -7.80 7.89 -14.47
#